data_AF-A0A6L3V0E0-F1
#
_entry.id   AF-A0A6L3V0E0-F1
#
_cell.length_a   1.000
_cell.length_b   1.000
_cell.length_c   1.000
_cell.angle_alpha   90.00
_cell.angle_beta   90.00
_cell.angle_gamma   90.00
#
_symmetry.space_group_name_H-M   'P 1'
#
loop_
_entity.id
_entity.type
_entity.pdbx_description
1 polymer ?
#
loop_
_entity_poly.entity_id
_entity_poly.type
_entity_poly.pdbx_seq_one_letter_code
_entity_poly.pdbx_strand_id
1 'polypeptide(L)'
;METSRVLSGLSYLSVLFAGILFPIVLFFATEDKRTKAHAKKAFLSHLIPLLPTPVVIYATISQIGNPEKMPVLFISSILFTIILGLIVVIWNIIKGIQILTNDQFS
;
A
#
# COMPACT_ATOMS: atom_id res chain seq x y z
N MET A 1 20.00 -15.30 -5.18
CA MET A 1 19.60 -14.19 -6.06
C MET A 1 18.16 -14.35 -6.51
N GLU A 2 17.77 -15.48 -7.10
CA GLU A 2 16.38 -15.76 -7.50
C GLU A 2 15.35 -15.61 -6.38
N THR A 3 15.56 -16.26 -5.22
CA THR A 3 14.64 -16.14 -4.08
C THR A 3 14.50 -14.69 -3.60
N SER A 4 15.60 -13.94 -3.51
CA SER A 4 15.59 -12.52 -3.13
C SER A 4 14.83 -11.66 -4.13
N ARG A 5 14.93 -11.96 -5.44
CA ARG A 5 14.16 -11.31 -6.51
C ARG A 5 12.67 -11.58 -6.37
N VAL A 6 12.30 -12.85 -6.22
CA VAL A 6 10.91 -13.28 -6.06
C VAL A 6 10.28 -12.68 -4.80
N LEU A 7 10.96 -12.75 -3.65
CA LEU A 7 10.49 -12.15 -2.40
C LEU A 7 10.33 -10.64 -2.52
N SER A 8 11.27 -9.94 -3.16
CA SER A 8 11.18 -8.50 -3.39
C SER A 8 9.99 -8.14 -4.27
N GLY A 9 9.74 -8.87 -5.36
CA GLY A 9 8.60 -8.65 -6.26
C GLY A 9 7.27 -8.95 -5.58
N LEU A 10 7.16 -10.09 -4.89
CA LEU A 10 6.00 -10.45 -4.08
C LEU A 10 5.72 -9.42 -2.98
N SER A 11 6.75 -8.75 -2.47
CA SER A 11 6.58 -7.69 -1.50
C SER A 11 5.71 -6.55 -2.01
N TYR A 12 5.84 -6.16 -3.28
CA TYR A 12 4.97 -5.16 -3.89
C TYR A 12 3.62 -5.77 -4.31
N LEU A 13 3.62 -6.98 -4.90
CA LEU A 13 2.38 -7.65 -5.33
C LEU A 13 1.46 -8.05 -4.17
N SER A 14 1.98 -8.07 -2.95
CA SER A 14 1.19 -8.32 -1.74
C SER A 14 0.00 -7.39 -1.60
N VAL A 15 0.00 -6.20 -2.24
CA VAL A 15 -1.16 -5.31 -2.34
C VAL A 15 -2.44 -6.03 -2.78
N LEU A 16 -2.32 -7.13 -3.54
CA LEU A 16 -3.45 -7.88 -4.10
C LEU A 16 -3.97 -9.01 -3.20
N PHE A 17 -3.20 -9.51 -2.24
CA PHE A 17 -3.56 -10.71 -1.49
C PHE A 17 -3.27 -10.67 0.00
N ALA A 18 -2.19 -10.01 0.44
CA ALA A 18 -1.76 -9.97 1.84
C ALA A 18 -1.69 -8.54 2.42
N GLY A 19 -1.88 -7.52 1.57
CA GLY A 19 -1.72 -6.12 1.92
C GLY A 19 -0.38 -5.83 2.58
N ILE A 20 -0.43 -5.07 3.68
CA ILE A 20 0.75 -4.60 4.41
C ILE A 20 1.47 -5.71 5.23
N LEU A 21 0.83 -6.86 5.46
CA LEU A 21 1.37 -7.93 6.32
C LEU A 21 2.58 -8.64 5.71
N PHE A 22 2.57 -8.89 4.40
CA PHE A 22 3.70 -9.54 3.76
C PHE A 22 4.99 -8.68 3.77
N PRO A 23 4.97 -7.39 3.36
CA PRO A 23 6.18 -6.56 3.35
C PRO A 23 6.72 -6.31 4.76
N ILE A 24 5.88 -6.20 5.79
CA ILE A 24 6.37 -6.05 7.17
C ILE A 24 7.05 -7.33 7.65
N VAL A 25 6.46 -8.50 7.41
CA VAL A 25 7.08 -9.79 7.78
C VAL A 25 8.40 -9.97 7.04
N LEU A 26 8.41 -9.73 5.72
CA LEU A 26 9.61 -9.87 4.91
C LEU A 26 10.73 -8.91 5.35
N PHE A 27 10.38 -7.67 5.73
CA PHE A 27 11.34 -6.68 6.23
C PHE A 27 12.10 -7.19 7.46
N PHE A 28 11.43 -7.90 8.37
CA PHE A 28 12.07 -8.47 9.56
C PHE A 28 12.73 -9.83 9.29
N ALA A 29 12.14 -10.67 8.42
CA ALA A 29 12.60 -12.02 8.17
C ALA A 29 13.84 -12.12 7.27
N THR A 30 14.08 -11.13 6.40
CA THR A 30 15.20 -11.17 5.45
C THR A 30 16.47 -10.50 6.00
N GLU A 31 17.61 -11.17 5.81
CA GLU A 31 18.94 -10.58 6.05
C GLU A 31 19.50 -9.88 4.81
N ASP A 32 18.95 -10.14 3.62
CA ASP A 32 19.40 -9.51 2.38
C ASP A 32 19.05 -8.02 2.37
N LYS A 33 20.08 -7.16 2.25
CA LYS A 33 19.92 -5.70 2.31
C LYS A 33 19.03 -5.18 1.17
N ARG A 34 19.12 -5.78 -0.02
CA ARG A 34 18.34 -5.34 -1.20
C ARG A 34 16.87 -5.72 -1.05
N THR A 35 16.55 -6.96 -0.69
CA THR A 35 15.18 -7.40 -0.38
C THR A 35 14.59 -6.60 0.78
N LYS A 36 15.36 -6.33 1.84
CA LYS A 36 14.92 -5.48 2.95
C LYS A 36 14.56 -4.06 2.50
N ALA A 37 15.33 -3.47 1.59
CA ALA A 37 15.03 -2.15 1.03
C ALA A 37 13.73 -2.15 0.21
N HIS A 38 13.48 -3.19 -0.59
CA HIS A 38 12.22 -3.36 -1.32
C HIS A 38 11.04 -3.59 -0.40
N ALA A 39 11.19 -4.45 0.61
CA ALA A 39 10.18 -4.70 1.63
C ALA A 39 9.78 -3.41 2.36
N LYS A 40 10.75 -2.57 2.74
CA LYS A 40 10.49 -1.26 3.34
C LYS A 40 9.73 -0.33 2.39
N LYS A 41 10.11 -0.27 1.12
CA LYS A 41 9.44 0.59 0.12
C LYS A 41 8.00 0.13 -0.15
N ALA A 42 7.76 -1.17 -0.26
CA ALA A 42 6.43 -1.74 -0.41
C ALA A 42 5.58 -1.56 0.86
N PHE A 43 6.18 -1.67 2.04
CA PHE A 43 5.49 -1.34 3.29
C PHE A 43 5.02 0.12 3.32
N LEU A 44 5.92 1.05 2.97
CA LEU A 44 5.58 2.48 2.95
C LEU A 44 4.52 2.80 1.90
N SER A 45 4.55 2.17 0.72
CA SER A 45 3.51 2.39 -0.29
C SER A 45 2.14 1.92 0.21
N HIS A 46 2.04 0.78 0.91
CA HIS A 46 0.79 0.31 1.52
C HIS A 46 0.28 1.19 2.66
N LEU A 47 1.14 2.01 3.26
CA LEU A 47 0.73 2.96 4.30
C LEU A 47 0.10 4.23 3.71
N ILE A 48 0.41 4.59 2.46
CA ILE A 48 -0.10 5.81 1.81
C ILE A 48 -1.65 5.84 1.77
N PRO A 49 -2.36 4.77 1.39
CA PRO A 49 -3.82 4.75 1.40
C PRO A 49 -4.45 4.87 2.80
N LEU A 50 -3.69 4.70 3.87
CA LEU A 50 -4.15 4.85 5.26
C LEU A 50 -4.02 6.30 5.77
N LEU A 51 -3.27 7.17 5.08
CA LEU A 51 -3.12 8.57 5.48
C LEU A 51 -4.44 9.35 5.53
N PRO A 52 -5.42 9.12 4.62
CA PRO A 52 -6.71 9.79 4.69
C PRO A 52 -7.63 9.27 5.81
N THR A 53 -7.31 8.15 6.45
CA THR A 53 -8.20 7.48 7.43
C THR A 53 -8.65 8.39 8.59
N PRO A 54 -7.79 9.22 9.22
CA PRO A 54 -8.24 10.16 10.25
C PRO A 54 -9.29 11.16 9.74
N VAL A 55 -9.17 11.62 8.48
CA VAL A 55 -10.14 12.54 7.87
C VAL A 55 -11.47 11.82 7.64
N VAL A 56 -11.43 10.57 7.16
CA VAL A 56 -12.64 9.74 6.98
C VAL A 56 -13.34 9.49 8.32
N ILE A 57 -12.59 9.17 9.38
CA ILE A 57 -13.12 8.97 10.73
C ILE A 57 -13.79 10.27 11.23
N TYR A 58 -13.09 11.40 11.14
CA TYR A 58 -13.62 12.69 11.53
C TYR A 58 -14.89 13.05 10.75
N ALA A 59 -14.88 12.86 9.43
CA ALA A 59 -16.03 13.11 8.57
C ALA A 59 -17.23 12.23 8.94
N THR A 60 -16.98 10.97 9.31
CA THR A 60 -18.01 10.02 9.76
C THR A 60 -18.64 10.47 11.08
N ILE A 61 -17.82 10.80 12.08
CA ILE A 61 -18.31 11.25 13.40
C ILE A 61 -19.11 12.55 13.25
N SER A 62 -18.61 13.50 12.45
CA SER A 62 -19.28 14.77 12.18
C SER A 62 -20.65 14.58 11.52
N GLN A 63 -20.76 13.64 10.57
CA GLN A 63 -22.01 13.33 9.89
C GLN A 63 -23.04 12.66 10.82
N ILE A 64 -22.60 11.75 11.70
CA ILE A 64 -23.49 11.12 12.68
C ILE A 64 -24.12 12.18 13.61
N GLY A 65 -23.36 13.20 13.99
CA GLY A 65 -23.87 14.31 14.82
C GLY A 65 -24.75 15.32 14.06
N ASN A 66 -24.78 15.29 12.73
CA ASN A 66 -25.53 16.24 11.89
C ASN A 66 -26.19 15.54 10.70
N PRO A 67 -27.12 14.59 10.91
CA PRO A 67 -27.64 13.73 9.84
C PRO A 67 -28.39 14.49 8.73
N GLU A 68 -29.00 15.64 9.06
CA GLU A 68 -29.73 16.49 8.11
C GLU A 68 -28.83 17.25 7.12
N LYS A 69 -27.52 17.35 7.39
CA LYS A 69 -26.56 18.03 6.51
C LYS A 69 -26.07 17.09 5.42
N MET A 70 -25.87 17.64 4.22
CA MET A 70 -25.29 16.89 3.11
C MET A 70 -23.86 16.39 3.47
N PRO A 71 -23.55 15.09 3.31
CA PRO A 71 -22.30 14.47 3.77
C PRO A 71 -21.10 14.75 2.85
N VAL A 72 -20.89 16.01 2.45
CA VAL A 72 -19.89 16.40 1.45
C VAL A 72 -18.48 15.97 1.83
N LEU A 73 -18.07 16.23 3.08
CA LEU A 73 -16.73 15.87 3.57
C LEU A 73 -16.53 14.36 3.62
N PHE A 74 -17.56 13.61 4.00
CA PHE A 74 -17.49 12.15 4.02
C PHE A 74 -17.33 11.58 2.61
N ILE A 75 -18.20 11.98 1.67
CA ILE A 75 -18.14 11.51 0.29
C ILE A 75 -16.81 11.89 -0.38
N SER A 76 -16.35 13.13 -0.21
CA SER A 76 -15.10 13.58 -0.83
C SER A 76 -13.88 12.87 -0.24
N SER A 77 -13.85 12.63 1.07
CA SER A 77 -12.75 11.89 1.72
C SER A 77 -12.68 10.42 1.29
N ILE A 78 -13.82 9.75 1.14
CA ILE A 78 -13.89 8.37 0.63
C ILE A 78 -13.40 8.32 -0.83
N LEU A 79 -13.91 9.21 -1.69
CA LEU A 79 -13.52 9.25 -3.10
C LEU A 79 -12.01 9.50 -3.25
N PHE A 80 -11.47 10.44 -2.48
CA PHE A 80 -10.03 10.70 -2.44
C PHE A 80 -9.23 9.47 -2.02
N THR A 81 -9.68 8.77 -0.97
CA THR A 81 -9.03 7.54 -0.48
C THR A 81 -9.01 6.44 -1.54
N ILE A 82 -10.11 6.25 -2.27
CA ILE A 82 -10.20 5.26 -3.34
C ILE A 82 -9.23 5.59 -4.48
N ILE A 83 -9.22 6.85 -4.95
CA ILE A 83 -8.33 7.28 -6.04
C ILE A 83 -6.86 7.10 -5.63
N LEU A 84 -6.50 7.53 -4.41
CA LEU A 84 -5.15 7.36 -3.88
C LEU A 84 -4.78 5.87 -3.76
N GLY A 85 -5.71 5.04 -3.29
CA GLY A 85 -5.56 3.58 -3.22
C GLY A 85 -5.28 2.96 -4.58
N LEU A 86 -6.03 3.33 -5.62
CA LEU A 86 -5.83 2.85 -6.99
C LEU A 86 -4.45 3.21 -7.54
N ILE A 87 -4.00 4.44 -7.34
CA ILE A 87 -2.66 4.89 -7.76
C ILE A 87 -1.58 4.02 -7.09
N VAL A 88 -1.71 3.78 -5.79
CA VAL A 88 -0.77 2.96 -5.02
C VAL A 88 -0.80 1.50 -5.46
N VAL A 89 -1.97 0.93 -5.71
CA VAL A 89 -2.12 -0.44 -6.21
C VAL A 89 -1.41 -0.59 -7.56
N ILE A 90 -1.69 0.29 -8.52
CA ILE A 90 -1.08 0.27 -9.85
C ILE A 90 0.45 0.39 -9.73
N TRP A 91 0.95 1.33 -8.93
CA TRP A 91 2.38 1.50 -8.71
C TRP A 91 3.06 0.24 -8.17
N ASN A 92 2.44 -0.40 -7.16
CA ASN A 92 2.95 -1.63 -6.58
C ASN A 92 2.94 -2.79 -7.58
N ILE A 93 1.89 -2.93 -8.39
CA ILE A 93 1.82 -3.96 -9.44
C ILE A 93 2.96 -3.76 -10.46
N ILE A 94 3.12 -2.54 -10.98
CA ILE A 94 4.16 -2.21 -11.95
C ILE A 94 5.55 -2.52 -11.36
N LYS A 95 5.83 -2.08 -10.14
CA LYS A 95 7.11 -2.34 -9.47
C LYS A 95 7.35 -3.82 -9.20
N GLY A 96 6.32 -4.55 -8.78
CA GLY A 96 6.38 -5.98 -8.56
C GLY A 96 6.76 -6.72 -9.83
N ILE A 97 6.06 -6.47 -10.93
CA ILE A 97 6.34 -7.07 -12.24
C ILE A 97 7.75 -6.71 -12.71
N GLN A 98 8.12 -5.42 -12.67
CA GLN A 98 9.46 -4.97 -13.06
C GLN A 98 10.58 -5.68 -12.30
N ILE A 99 10.40 -5.96 -11.01
CA ILE A 99 11.39 -6.67 -10.21
C ILE A 99 11.49 -8.14 -10.63
N LEU A 100 10.34 -8.78 -10.89
CA LEU A 100 10.29 -10.19 -11.26
C LEU A 100 10.84 -10.46 -12.67
N THR A 101 10.72 -9.51 -13.59
CA THR A 101 11.15 -9.65 -14.98
C THR A 101 12.53 -9.06 -15.27
N ASN A 102 13.16 -8.38 -14.31
CA ASN A 102 14.47 -7.78 -14.54
C ASN A 102 15.59 -8.77 -14.21
N ASP A 103 16.36 -9.13 -15.22
CA ASP A 103 17.49 -10.06 -15.12
C ASP A 103 18.77 -9.42 -14.54
N GLN A 104 18.79 -8.09 -14.42
CA GLN A 104 19.86 -7.33 -13.76
C GLN A 104 19.66 -7.26 -12.24
N PHE A 105 18.81 -8.11 -11.66
CA PHE A 105 18.69 -8.30 -10.21
C PHE A 105 19.88 -9.14 -9.69
N SER A 106 21.11 -8.83 -10.13
CA SER A 106 22.34 -9.45 -9.68
C SER A 106 22.88 -8.81 -8.42
#